data_AF-A0A645C6M6-F1
#
_entry.id   AF-A0A645C6M6-F1
#
_cell.length_a   1.000
_cell.length_b   1.000
_cell.length_c   1.000
_cell.angle_alpha   90.00
_cell.angle_beta   90.00
_cell.angle_gamma   90.00
#
_symmetry.space_group_name_H-M   'P 1'
#
loop_
_entity.id
_entity.type
_entity.pdbx_description
1 polymer ?
#
loop_
_entity_poly.entity_id
_entity_poly.type
_entity_poly.pdbx_seq_one_letter_code
_entity_poly.pdbx_strand_id
1 'polypeptide(L)'
;MSKSLNLERALDIAIRGRRAAAARKYDAGERRNPFQAQQGHERTFDEAGRDVRAYDLILKLLENEVKLERARAALPRKQAARKIANLALDFLVLSGLLCVAMLGPAAALVLAGVGSPVAETVAVIGVGTALAWAAFARK
;
A
#
# COMPACT_ATOMS: atom_id res chain seq x y z
N MET A 1 -0.99 -25.84 -1.28
CA MET A 1 -1.78 -25.08 -2.27
C MET A 1 -1.80 -23.62 -1.83
N SER A 2 -1.36 -22.67 -2.67
CA SER A 2 -1.25 -21.26 -2.24
C SER A 2 -2.62 -20.60 -2.07
N LYS A 3 -2.76 -19.70 -1.08
CA LYS A 3 -4.03 -19.03 -0.75
C LYS A 3 -4.58 -18.19 -1.91
N SER A 4 -3.68 -17.56 -2.67
CA SER A 4 -4.01 -16.81 -3.89
C SER A 4 -4.65 -17.68 -4.98
N LEU A 5 -4.16 -18.90 -5.19
CA LEU A 5 -4.71 -19.84 -6.17
C LEU A 5 -6.13 -20.28 -5.80
N ASN A 6 -6.42 -20.43 -4.50
CA ASN A 6 -7.76 -20.78 -4.02
C ASN A 6 -8.75 -19.62 -4.22
N LEU A 7 -8.32 -18.38 -3.98
CA LEU A 7 -9.13 -17.17 -4.21
C LEU A 7 -9.47 -17.00 -5.70
N GLU A 8 -8.51 -17.20 -6.58
CA GLU A 8 -8.70 -17.11 -8.03
C GLU A 8 -9.68 -18.18 -8.54
N ARG A 9 -9.53 -19.43 -8.05
CA ARG A 9 -10.50 -20.50 -8.34
C ARG A 9 -11.89 -20.18 -7.80
N ALA A 10 -12.00 -19.67 -6.58
CA ALA A 10 -13.29 -19.32 -5.99
C ALA A 10 -13.97 -18.17 -6.76
N LEU A 11 -13.20 -17.21 -7.27
CA LEU A 11 -13.69 -16.11 -8.09
C LEU A 11 -14.23 -16.62 -9.43
N ASP A 12 -13.49 -17.52 -10.10
CA ASP A 12 -13.94 -18.13 -11.34
C ASP A 12 -15.20 -19.00 -11.17
N ILE A 13 -15.31 -19.74 -10.07
CA ILE A 13 -16.54 -20.49 -9.71
C ILE A 13 -17.71 -19.52 -9.48
N ALA A 14 -17.50 -18.43 -8.74
CA ALA A 14 -18.54 -17.45 -8.46
C ALA A 14 -19.01 -16.70 -9.72
N ILE A 15 -18.09 -16.36 -10.65
CA ILE A 15 -18.44 -15.76 -11.94
C ILE A 15 -19.30 -16.71 -12.77
N ARG A 16 -18.93 -17.99 -12.84
CA ARG A 16 -19.70 -19.00 -13.57
C ARG A 16 -21.08 -19.21 -12.95
N GLY A 17 -21.16 -19.27 -11.62
CA GLY A 17 -22.42 -19.36 -10.87
C GLY A 17 -23.33 -18.15 -11.15
N ARG A 18 -22.79 -16.94 -11.09
CA ARG A 18 -23.53 -15.70 -11.43
C ARG A 18 -24.07 -15.72 -12.85
N ARG A 19 -23.25 -16.14 -13.83
CA ARG A 19 -23.68 -16.23 -15.24
C ARG A 19 -24.78 -17.25 -15.43
N ALA A 20 -24.69 -18.41 -14.77
CA ALA A 20 -25.75 -19.42 -14.82
C ALA A 20 -27.06 -18.92 -14.18
N ALA A 21 -26.98 -18.24 -13.04
CA ALA A 21 -28.14 -17.62 -12.40
C ALA A 21 -28.76 -16.50 -13.26
N ALA A 22 -27.91 -15.69 -13.90
CA ALA A 22 -28.36 -14.66 -14.83
C ALA A 22 -29.06 -15.27 -16.05
N ALA A 23 -28.52 -16.35 -16.63
CA ALA A 23 -29.16 -17.08 -17.73
C ALA A 23 -30.55 -17.60 -17.32
N ARG A 24 -30.67 -18.23 -16.14
CA ARG A 24 -31.98 -18.66 -15.60
C ARG A 24 -32.97 -17.50 -15.43
N LYS A 25 -32.47 -16.34 -15.01
CA LYS A 25 -33.30 -15.13 -14.89
C LYS A 25 -33.77 -14.63 -16.26
N TYR A 26 -32.91 -14.68 -17.27
CA TYR A 26 -33.26 -14.36 -18.66
C TYR A 26 -34.29 -15.35 -19.22
N ASP A 27 -34.14 -16.65 -18.95
CA ASP A 27 -35.07 -17.69 -19.42
C ASP A 27 -36.46 -17.57 -18.78
N ALA A 28 -36.55 -17.12 -17.53
CA ALA A 28 -37.82 -16.83 -16.85
C ALA A 28 -38.38 -15.41 -17.14
N GLY A 29 -37.65 -14.61 -17.90
CA GLY A 29 -38.01 -13.25 -18.27
C GLY A 29 -38.86 -13.20 -19.53
N GLU A 30 -39.61 -12.11 -19.71
CA GLU A 30 -40.45 -11.97 -20.90
C GLU A 30 -39.61 -11.75 -22.18
N ARG A 31 -39.97 -12.41 -23.27
CA ARG A 31 -39.21 -12.38 -24.54
C ARG A 31 -39.06 -10.96 -25.13
N ARG A 32 -40.03 -10.07 -24.88
CA ARG A 32 -39.99 -8.64 -25.28
C ARG A 32 -39.32 -7.75 -24.23
N ASN A 33 -39.37 -8.13 -22.95
CA ASN A 33 -38.73 -7.39 -21.86
C ASN A 33 -38.10 -8.35 -20.82
N PRO A 34 -36.81 -8.69 -20.97
CA PRO A 34 -36.15 -9.69 -20.13
C PRO A 34 -35.92 -9.23 -18.68
N PHE A 35 -36.20 -7.96 -18.35
CA PHE A 35 -36.12 -7.45 -16.97
C PHE A 35 -37.46 -7.56 -16.22
N GLN A 36 -38.51 -8.01 -16.89
CA GLN A 36 -39.81 -8.31 -16.28
C GLN A 36 -40.01 -9.83 -16.26
N ALA A 37 -40.61 -10.31 -15.18
CA ALA A 37 -41.00 -11.70 -15.09
C ALA A 37 -42.05 -12.02 -16.15
N GLN A 38 -41.91 -13.17 -16.82
CA GLN A 38 -42.99 -13.69 -17.65
C GLN A 38 -44.19 -14.05 -16.76
N GLN A 39 -45.41 -13.75 -17.21
CA GLN A 39 -46.64 -14.11 -16.47
C GLN A 39 -46.65 -15.62 -16.17
N GLY A 40 -46.76 -15.99 -14.89
CA GLY A 40 -46.67 -17.38 -14.41
C GLY A 40 -45.27 -17.87 -14.00
N HIS A 41 -44.20 -17.11 -14.30
CA HIS A 41 -42.81 -17.41 -13.95
C HIS A 41 -42.18 -16.40 -12.97
N GLU A 42 -43.02 -15.58 -12.32
CA GLU A 42 -42.61 -14.55 -11.35
C GLU A 42 -41.72 -15.11 -10.22
N ARG A 43 -42.11 -16.24 -9.64
CA ARG A 43 -41.34 -16.87 -8.56
C ARG A 43 -39.93 -17.28 -9.01
N THR A 44 -39.84 -17.91 -10.18
CA THR A 44 -38.55 -18.35 -10.75
C THR A 44 -37.66 -17.18 -11.16
N PHE A 45 -38.26 -16.08 -11.64
CA PHE A 45 -37.53 -14.85 -11.98
C PHE A 45 -36.97 -14.16 -10.74
N ASP A 46 -37.75 -14.09 -9.66
CA ASP A 46 -37.34 -13.50 -8.39
C ASP A 46 -36.30 -14.34 -7.66
N GLU A 47 -36.42 -15.67 -7.72
CA GLU A 47 -35.41 -16.61 -7.21
C GLU A 47 -34.09 -16.45 -7.95
N ALA A 48 -34.09 -16.51 -9.28
CA ALA A 48 -32.88 -16.30 -10.07
C ALA A 48 -32.29 -14.89 -9.84
N GLY A 49 -33.14 -13.88 -9.62
CA GLY A 49 -32.73 -12.53 -9.22
C GLY A 49 -32.07 -12.48 -7.84
N ARG A 50 -32.57 -13.26 -6.86
CA ARG A 50 -31.93 -13.42 -5.54
C ARG A 50 -30.58 -14.11 -5.65
N ASP A 51 -30.47 -15.14 -6.48
CA ASP A 51 -29.22 -15.87 -6.70
C ASP A 51 -28.15 -14.97 -7.33
N VAL A 52 -28.49 -14.18 -8.35
CA VAL A 52 -27.56 -13.21 -8.95
C VAL A 52 -27.07 -12.20 -7.90
N ARG A 53 -27.96 -11.69 -7.04
CA ARG A 53 -27.60 -10.76 -5.95
C ARG A 53 -26.69 -11.43 -4.92
N ALA A 54 -26.93 -12.70 -4.59
CA ALA A 54 -26.08 -13.47 -3.69
C ALA A 54 -24.67 -13.66 -4.27
N TYR A 55 -24.56 -14.03 -5.54
CA TYR A 55 -23.27 -14.13 -6.23
C TYR A 55 -22.55 -12.78 -6.35
N ASP A 56 -23.27 -11.68 -6.57
CA ASP A 56 -22.69 -10.33 -6.57
C ASP A 56 -22.07 -9.97 -5.21
N LEU A 57 -22.72 -10.37 -4.11
CA LEU A 57 -22.17 -10.18 -2.76
C LEU A 57 -20.92 -11.03 -2.54
N ILE A 58 -20.96 -12.31 -2.93
CA ILE A 58 -19.81 -13.22 -2.86
C ILE A 58 -18.63 -12.65 -3.66
N LEU A 59 -18.87 -12.19 -4.89
CA LEU A 59 -17.85 -11.57 -5.74
C LEU A 59 -17.23 -10.33 -5.09
N LYS A 60 -18.04 -9.44 -4.52
CA LYS A 60 -17.53 -8.26 -3.79
C LYS A 60 -16.64 -8.65 -2.62
N LEU A 61 -17.01 -9.69 -1.86
CA LEU A 61 -16.20 -10.16 -0.73
C LEU A 61 -14.87 -10.74 -1.22
N LEU A 62 -14.89 -11.58 -2.26
CA LEU A 62 -13.67 -12.16 -2.84
C LEU A 62 -12.74 -11.09 -3.42
N GLU A 63 -13.27 -10.10 -4.15
CA GLU A 63 -12.46 -8.99 -4.66
C GLU A 63 -11.81 -8.18 -3.53
N ASN A 64 -12.54 -7.94 -2.43
CA ASN A 64 -12.01 -7.25 -1.28
C ASN A 64 -10.91 -8.06 -0.58
N GLU A 65 -11.05 -9.37 -0.48
CA GLU A 65 -9.99 -10.24 0.04
C GLU A 65 -8.75 -10.21 -0.86
N VAL A 66 -8.91 -10.28 -2.19
CA VAL A 66 -7.78 -10.17 -3.13
C VAL A 66 -7.08 -8.80 -2.99
N LYS A 67 -7.84 -7.71 -2.87
CA LYS A 67 -7.28 -6.37 -2.62
C LYS A 67 -6.53 -6.31 -1.30
N LEU A 68 -7.08 -6.93 -0.26
CA LEU A 68 -6.46 -6.98 1.07
C LEU A 68 -5.19 -7.82 1.07
N GLU A 69 -5.15 -8.96 0.37
CA GLU A 69 -3.93 -9.76 0.21
C GLU A 69 -2.85 -9.00 -0.56
N ARG A 70 -3.21 -8.33 -1.66
CA ARG A 70 -2.29 -7.47 -2.41
C ARG A 70 -1.79 -6.30 -1.56
N ALA A 71 -2.67 -5.67 -0.79
CA ALA A 71 -2.31 -4.60 0.12
C ALA A 71 -1.36 -5.11 1.21
N ARG A 72 -1.64 -6.27 1.82
CA ARG A 72 -0.78 -6.92 2.81
C ARG A 72 0.57 -7.31 2.24
N ALA A 73 0.62 -7.82 1.02
CA ALA A 73 1.88 -8.10 0.32
C ALA A 73 2.69 -6.82 0.03
N ALA A 74 2.02 -5.68 -0.15
CA ALA A 74 2.67 -4.37 -0.33
C ALA A 74 3.07 -3.68 0.98
N LEU A 75 2.49 -4.06 2.13
CA LEU A 75 2.85 -3.52 3.45
C LEU A 75 4.35 -3.62 3.77
N PRO A 76 5.05 -4.77 3.62
CA PRO A 76 6.47 -4.87 3.98
C PRO A 76 7.35 -3.92 3.17
N ARG A 77 7.04 -3.72 1.87
CA ARG A 77 7.77 -2.76 1.03
C ARG A 77 7.57 -1.32 1.50
N LYS A 78 6.34 -0.95 1.84
CA LYS A 78 6.02 0.39 2.37
C LYS A 78 6.65 0.62 3.75
N GLN A 79 6.68 -0.39 4.61
CA GLN A 79 7.31 -0.32 5.92
C GLN A 79 8.83 -0.20 5.81
N ALA A 80 9.47 -0.93 4.89
CA ALA A 80 10.91 -0.80 4.62
C ALA A 80 11.27 0.62 4.15
N ALA A 81 10.51 1.16 3.18
CA ALA A 81 10.71 2.52 2.69
C ALA A 81 10.54 3.58 3.81
N ARG A 82 9.51 3.44 4.66
CA ARG A 82 9.30 4.33 5.82
C ARG A 82 10.42 4.24 6.84
N LYS A 83 10.95 3.05 7.12
CA LYS A 83 12.09 2.88 8.04
C LYS A 83 13.33 3.63 7.53
N ILE A 84 13.63 3.52 6.23
CA ILE A 84 14.75 4.24 5.62
C ILE A 84 14.53 5.75 5.68
N ALA A 85 13.32 6.21 5.36
CA ALA A 85 12.97 7.64 5.44
C ALA A 85 13.10 8.20 6.86
N ASN A 86 12.61 7.48 7.87
CA ASN A 86 12.75 7.89 9.27
C ASN A 86 14.21 7.93 9.70
N LEU A 87 15.02 6.92 9.34
CA LEU A 87 16.44 6.91 9.68
C LEU A 87 17.18 8.11 9.07
N ALA A 88 16.88 8.45 7.82
CA ALA A 88 17.44 9.63 7.16
C ALA A 88 17.01 10.94 7.85
N LEU A 89 15.75 11.03 8.25
CA LEU A 89 15.21 12.20 8.96
C LEU A 89 15.82 12.33 10.36
N ASP A 90 15.94 11.23 11.11
CA ASP A 90 16.58 11.19 12.41
C ASP A 90 18.06 11.59 12.30
N PHE A 91 18.77 11.12 11.27
CA PHE A 91 20.16 11.52 11.03
C PHE A 91 20.29 13.00 10.69
N LEU A 92 19.38 13.54 9.87
CA LEU A 92 19.36 14.96 9.52
C LEU A 92 19.07 15.83 10.76
N VAL A 93 18.10 15.44 11.58
CA VAL A 93 17.76 16.15 12.82
C VAL A 93 18.92 16.08 13.81
N LEU A 94 19.53 14.91 13.99
CA LEU A 94 20.66 14.72 14.89
C LEU A 94 21.89 15.55 14.46
N SER A 95 22.22 15.52 13.17
CA SER A 95 23.34 16.29 12.63
C SER A 95 23.08 17.80 12.70
N GLY A 96 21.85 18.25 12.41
CA GLY A 96 21.45 19.64 12.59
C GLY A 96 21.56 20.10 14.04
N LEU A 97 21.08 19.29 14.98
CA LEU A 97 21.15 19.59 16.42
C LEU A 97 22.61 19.63 16.91
N LEU A 98 23.45 18.71 16.44
CA LEU A 98 24.88 18.69 16.76
C LEU A 98 25.59 19.95 16.26
N CYS A 99 25.28 20.40 15.04
CA CYS A 99 25.81 21.65 14.50
C CYS A 99 25.41 22.85 15.35
N VAL A 100 24.13 22.96 15.74
CA VAL A 100 23.65 24.05 16.59
C VAL A 100 24.30 24.00 17.98
N ALA A 101 24.42 22.82 18.56
CA ALA A 101 25.05 22.64 19.87
C ALA A 101 26.52 23.08 19.86
N MET A 102 27.23 22.87 18.75
CA MET A 102 28.64 23.25 18.61
C MET A 102 28.86 24.76 18.38
N LEU A 103 27.83 25.53 18.04
CA LEU A 103 27.96 26.99 17.84
C LEU A 103 28.30 27.74 19.13
N GLY A 104 27.75 27.33 20.28
CA GLY A 104 28.02 27.95 21.57
C GLY A 104 29.50 27.84 22.00
N PRO A 105 30.07 26.62 22.07
CA PRO A 105 31.48 26.41 22.36
C PRO A 105 32.40 27.08 21.35
N ALA A 106 32.06 27.04 20.06
CA ALA A 106 32.82 27.73 19.02
C ALA A 106 32.87 29.24 19.24
N ALA A 107 31.74 29.87 19.58
CA ALA A 107 31.69 31.30 19.89
C ALA A 107 32.54 31.67 21.11
N ALA A 108 32.51 30.86 22.17
CA ALA A 108 33.33 31.08 23.37
C ALA A 108 34.84 30.98 23.07
N LEU A 109 35.25 30.02 22.24
CA LEU A 109 36.65 29.84 21.84
C LEU A 109 37.15 30.98 20.93
N VAL A 110 36.30 31.48 20.04
CA VAL A 110 36.62 32.66 19.21
C VAL A 110 36.79 33.91 20.08
N LEU A 111 35.91 34.13 21.07
CA LEU A 111 36.08 35.22 22.04
C LEU A 111 37.36 35.08 22.87
N ALA A 112 37.81 33.85 23.15
CA ALA A 112 39.04 33.58 23.90
C ALA A 112 40.33 33.78 23.09
N GLY A 113 40.25 34.13 21.80
CA GLY A 113 41.43 34.48 20.98
C GLY A 113 42.35 33.30 20.60
N VAL A 114 41.86 32.06 20.70
CA VAL A 114 42.63 30.86 20.35
C VAL A 114 42.46 30.57 18.86
N GLY A 115 43.52 30.72 18.06
CA GLY A 115 43.54 30.36 16.63
C GLY A 115 43.09 28.90 16.43
N SER A 116 42.02 28.68 15.66
CA SER A 116 41.07 27.62 16.00
C SER A 116 41.38 26.23 15.41
N PRO A 117 41.57 25.18 16.24
CA PRO A 117 41.43 23.78 15.82
C PRO A 117 39.98 23.42 15.41
N VAL A 118 39.02 24.30 15.71
CA VAL A 118 37.58 24.18 15.36
C VAL A 118 37.36 24.22 13.84
N ALA A 119 38.12 25.05 13.11
CA ALA A 119 38.05 25.09 11.65
C ALA A 119 38.50 23.76 11.03
N GLU A 120 39.54 23.14 11.58
CA GLU A 120 40.00 21.80 11.16
C GLU A 120 38.96 20.72 11.51
N THR A 121 38.34 20.78 12.69
CA THR A 121 37.35 19.76 13.08
C THR A 121 36.08 19.82 12.24
N VAL A 122 35.58 21.03 11.95
CA VAL A 122 34.40 21.21 11.08
C VAL A 122 34.72 20.81 9.63
N ALA A 123 35.94 21.07 9.15
CA ALA A 123 36.39 20.60 7.84
C ALA A 123 36.44 19.06 7.79
N VAL A 124 36.98 18.39 8.80
CA VAL A 124 37.04 16.92 8.87
C VAL A 124 35.64 16.29 8.95
N ILE A 125 34.72 16.89 9.72
CA ILE A 125 33.34 16.40 9.84
C ILE A 125 32.57 16.63 8.53
N GLY A 126 32.74 17.79 7.89
CA GLY A 126 32.11 18.10 6.60
C GLY A 126 32.60 17.19 5.46
N VAL A 127 33.91 16.94 5.38
CA VAL A 127 34.51 16.04 4.39
C VAL A 127 34.13 14.57 4.68
N GLY A 128 34.13 14.17 5.95
CA GLY A 128 33.75 12.81 6.37
C GLY A 128 32.29 12.48 6.07
N THR A 129 31.38 13.43 6.32
CA THR A 129 29.95 13.26 6.03
C THR A 129 29.65 13.22 4.52
N ALA A 130 30.33 14.06 3.72
CA ALA A 130 30.21 14.03 2.25
C ALA A 130 30.72 12.70 1.65
N LEU A 131 31.85 12.17 2.15
CA LEU A 131 32.40 10.89 1.70
C LEU A 131 31.53 9.70 2.12
N ALA A 132 31.00 9.69 3.35
CA ALA A 132 30.10 8.66 3.82
C ALA A 132 28.80 8.60 2.98
N TRP A 133 28.24 9.76 2.63
CA TRP A 133 27.09 9.83 1.73
C TRP A 133 27.43 9.33 0.32
N ALA A 134 28.56 9.76 -0.25
CA ALA A 134 28.99 9.34 -1.58
C ALA A 134 29.31 7.83 -1.69
N ALA A 135 29.66 7.18 -0.58
CA ALA A 135 29.84 5.74 -0.48
C ALA A 135 28.51 4.99 -0.32
N PHE A 136 27.57 5.53 0.44
CA PHE A 136 26.23 4.95 0.60
C PHE A 136 25.37 5.07 -0.67
N ALA A 137 25.45 6.20 -1.38
CA ALA A 137 24.70 6.44 -2.62
C ALA A 137 25.17 5.59 -3.82
N ARG A 138 26.35 4.95 -3.71
CA ARG A 138 26.92 4.07 -4.75
C ARG A 138 26.58 2.59 -4.55
N LYS A 139 25.84 2.23 -3.49
CA LYS A 139 25.48 0.86 -3.15
C LYS A 139 24.00 0.60 -3.34
#